data_AF-X1AGS7-F1
#
_entry.id   AF-X1AGS7-F1
#
_cell.length_a   1.000
_cell.length_b   1.000
_cell.length_c   1.000
_cell.angle_alpha   90.00
_cell.angle_beta   90.00
_cell.angle_gamma   90.00
#
_symmetry.space_group_name_H-M   'P 1'
#
loop_
_entity.id
_entity.type
_entity.pdbx_description
1 polymer ?
#
loop_
_entity_poly.entity_id
_entity_poly.type
_entity_poly.pdbx_seq_one_letter_code
_entity_poly.pdbx_strand_id
1 'polypeptide(L)'
;MTELKKQEETIWLKEVNSQMLQFALRCLDTAYLNFFRGNAKFPRFKSKKKKNSFTVPQHARLEDGRIYVPKFKEGIKVIVHREVKGDVGKCTFFKTPTGRYFVSVLTEEQYQPKEKTGAACGIDVGLKDFAITSDGVKFKNHKHTKKYERELAKVQKHLSRKQKGSNSISGSSSNSASNPKGKSSAS
;
A
#
# COMPACT_ATOMS: atom_id res chain seq x y z
N MET A 1 9.09 -1.06 27.82
CA MET A 1 7.71 -0.73 27.38
C MET A 1 6.69 -0.84 28.52
N THR A 2 6.87 -1.78 29.46
CA THR A 2 5.98 -1.94 30.63
C THR A 2 6.05 -0.76 31.61
N GLU A 3 7.24 -0.19 31.83
CA GLU A 3 7.45 0.99 32.68
C GLU A 3 6.84 2.26 32.09
N LEU A 4 7.01 2.47 30.78
CA LEU A 4 6.41 3.60 30.04
C LEU A 4 4.88 3.57 30.08
N LYS A 5 4.23 2.46 30.39
CA LYS A 5 2.76 2.42 30.54
C LYS A 5 2.29 2.83 31.95
N LYS A 6 3.20 2.95 32.92
CA LYS A 6 2.88 3.28 34.31
C LYS A 6 3.06 4.77 34.63
N GLN A 7 3.80 5.51 33.80
CA GLN A 7 3.99 6.95 33.93
C GLN A 7 2.71 7.71 33.52
N GLU A 8 2.41 8.81 34.23
CA GLU A 8 1.19 9.60 34.01
C GLU A 8 1.13 10.23 32.61
N GLU A 9 2.26 10.71 32.10
CA GLU A 9 2.35 11.35 30.78
C GLU A 9 2.05 10.42 29.60
N THR A 10 2.15 9.11 29.81
CA THR A 10 2.07 8.08 28.77
C THR A 10 0.97 7.05 29.04
N ILE A 11 0.01 7.36 29.92
CA ILE A 11 -1.17 6.53 30.20
C ILE A 11 -1.93 6.15 28.92
N TRP A 12 -2.02 7.07 27.95
CA TRP A 12 -2.68 6.85 26.66
C TRP A 12 -2.12 5.64 25.88
N LEU A 13 -0.89 5.17 26.18
CA LEU A 13 -0.33 3.93 25.60
C LEU A 13 -1.09 2.67 26.03
N LYS A 14 -1.95 2.74 27.06
CA LYS A 14 -2.85 1.64 27.46
C LYS A 14 -4.08 1.54 26.55
N GLU A 15 -4.48 2.63 25.90
CA GLU A 15 -5.62 2.65 24.98
C GLU A 15 -5.30 1.87 23.70
N VAL A 16 -4.04 1.97 23.25
CA VAL A 16 -3.55 1.32 22.03
C VAL A 16 -3.18 -0.15 22.30
N ASN A 17 -3.43 -1.02 21.32
CA ASN A 17 -3.00 -2.41 21.40
C ASN A 17 -1.45 -2.52 21.52
N SER A 18 -0.98 -3.37 22.43
CA SER A 18 0.45 -3.53 22.73
C SER A 18 1.28 -4.00 21.53
N GLN A 19 0.72 -4.85 20.67
CA GLN A 19 1.42 -5.39 19.51
C GLN A 19 1.71 -4.30 18.48
N MET A 20 0.83 -3.30 18.36
CA MET A 20 1.02 -2.16 17.45
C MET A 20 2.20 -1.29 17.92
N LEU A 21 2.32 -1.09 19.24
CA LEU A 21 3.45 -0.37 19.84
C LEU A 21 4.77 -1.12 19.67
N GLN A 22 4.76 -2.44 19.89
CA GLN A 22 5.92 -3.29 19.67
C GLN A 22 6.34 -3.33 18.20
N PHE A 23 5.37 -3.30 17.27
CA PHE A 23 5.66 -3.24 15.85
C PHE A 23 6.36 -1.94 15.46
N ALA A 24 5.99 -0.81 16.05
CA ALA A 24 6.70 0.45 15.83
C ALA A 24 8.18 0.37 16.24
N LEU A 25 8.49 -0.34 17.34
CA LEU A 25 9.86 -0.62 17.76
C LEU A 25 10.59 -1.55 16.78
N ARG A 26 9.92 -2.59 16.27
CA ARG A 26 10.49 -3.45 15.21
C ARG A 26 10.82 -2.67 13.94
N CYS A 27 9.99 -1.70 13.56
CA CYS A 27 10.29 -0.83 12.43
C CYS A 27 11.54 0.02 12.67
N LEU A 28 11.73 0.52 13.90
CA LEU A 28 12.92 1.28 14.29
C LEU A 28 14.17 0.41 14.19
N ASP A 29 14.13 -0.79 14.78
CA ASP A 29 15.22 -1.77 14.75
C ASP A 29 15.60 -2.13 13.30
N THR A 30 14.60 -2.48 12.48
CA THR A 30 14.81 -2.78 11.05
C THR A 30 15.45 -1.60 10.30
N ALA A 31 15.05 -0.36 10.62
CA ALA A 31 15.62 0.82 9.98
C ALA A 31 17.10 1.03 10.34
N TYR A 32 17.49 0.80 11.60
CA TYR A 32 18.89 0.85 12.01
C TYR A 32 19.70 -0.28 11.40
N LEU A 33 19.19 -1.52 11.40
CA LEU A 33 19.84 -2.64 10.73
C LEU A 33 20.13 -2.35 9.25
N ASN A 34 19.16 -1.77 8.55
CA ASN A 34 19.34 -1.40 7.14
C ASN A 34 20.35 -0.25 6.96
N PHE A 35 20.42 0.70 7.90
CA PHE A 35 21.44 1.74 7.89
C PHE A 35 22.85 1.17 8.08
N PHE A 36 23.06 0.32 9.09
CA PHE A 36 24.36 -0.30 9.35
C PHE A 36 24.80 -1.25 8.24
N ARG A 37 23.86 -1.88 7.52
CA ARG A 37 24.13 -2.70 6.32
C ARG A 37 24.43 -1.88 5.06
N GLY A 38 24.34 -0.55 5.11
CA GLY A 38 24.54 0.32 3.94
C GLY A 38 23.38 0.33 2.94
N ASN A 39 22.25 -0.32 3.26
CA ASN A 39 21.07 -0.41 2.37
C ASN A 39 20.16 0.82 2.47
N ALA A 40 20.33 1.64 3.52
CA ALA A 40 19.50 2.82 3.77
C ALA A 40 20.29 3.95 4.41
N LYS A 41 19.76 5.17 4.33
CA LYS A 41 20.28 6.34 5.07
C LYS A 41 19.88 6.26 6.55
N PHE A 42 20.51 7.10 7.38
CA PHE A 42 20.24 7.18 8.82
C PHE A 42 18.74 7.34 9.10
N PRO A 43 18.15 6.53 10.02
CA PRO A 43 16.72 6.59 10.34
C PRO A 43 16.29 7.97 10.83
N ARG A 44 15.05 8.36 10.50
CA ARG A 44 14.45 9.62 10.95
C ARG A 44 13.14 9.35 11.66
N PHE A 45 12.91 10.02 12.78
CA PHE A 45 11.64 9.94 13.49
C PHE A 45 10.47 10.41 12.63
N LYS A 46 9.31 9.74 12.77
CA LYS A 46 8.08 10.13 12.08
C LYS A 46 7.58 11.46 12.63
N SER A 47 7.10 12.33 11.73
CA SER A 47 6.46 13.59 12.12
C SER A 47 4.97 13.38 12.38
N LYS A 48 4.41 14.00 13.42
CA LYS A 48 2.95 14.01 13.67
C LYS A 48 2.14 14.62 12.51
N LYS A 49 2.77 15.51 11.73
CA LYS A 49 2.11 16.27 10.64
C LYS A 49 2.09 15.54 9.29
N LYS A 50 2.88 14.46 9.12
CA LYS A 50 3.08 13.81 7.81
C LYS A 50 3.27 12.30 7.96
N LYS A 51 2.73 11.53 6.99
CA LYS A 51 2.88 10.06 6.90
C LYS A 51 2.33 9.32 8.13
N ASN A 52 1.12 9.70 8.53
CA ASN A 52 0.40 9.08 9.64
C ASN A 52 -0.02 7.68 9.23
N SER A 53 0.71 6.71 9.76
CA SER A 53 0.53 5.29 9.48
C SER A 53 0.81 4.47 10.73
N PHE A 54 0.00 3.46 10.94
CA PHE A 54 0.20 2.45 11.97
C PHE A 54 -0.09 1.08 11.40
N THR A 55 0.43 0.06 12.07
CA THR A 55 0.34 -1.31 11.58
C THR A 55 -0.15 -2.22 12.69
N VAL A 56 -1.15 -3.02 12.35
CA VAL A 56 -1.69 -4.12 13.14
C VAL A 56 -0.98 -5.38 12.65
N PRO A 57 -0.08 -5.98 13.44
CA PRO A 57 0.74 -7.10 12.97
C PRO A 57 -0.07 -8.38 12.73
N GLN A 58 -1.14 -8.59 13.50
CA GLN A 58 -1.94 -9.82 13.50
C GLN A 58 -3.35 -9.56 14.07
N HIS A 59 -4.22 -10.57 14.00
CA HIS A 59 -5.62 -10.52 14.48
C HIS A 59 -6.49 -9.46 13.78
N ALA A 60 -6.14 -9.12 12.55
CA ALA A 60 -7.04 -8.40 11.67
C ALA A 60 -7.95 -9.40 10.94
N ARG A 61 -9.20 -9.03 10.73
CA ARG A 61 -10.16 -9.81 9.92
C ARG A 61 -10.87 -8.88 8.97
N LEU A 62 -11.23 -9.36 7.79
CA LEU A 62 -11.98 -8.62 6.80
C LEU A 62 -13.25 -9.41 6.45
N GLU A 63 -14.39 -8.90 6.87
CA GLU A 63 -15.70 -9.57 6.74
C GLU A 63 -16.74 -8.51 6.33
N ASP A 64 -17.61 -8.82 5.36
CA ASP A 64 -18.72 -7.96 4.93
C ASP A 64 -18.34 -6.48 4.63
N GLY A 65 -17.18 -6.27 4.00
CA GLY A 65 -16.69 -4.92 3.70
C GLY A 65 -16.32 -4.10 4.95
N ARG A 66 -16.06 -4.77 6.07
CA ARG A 66 -15.54 -4.19 7.31
C ARG A 66 -14.24 -4.85 7.70
N ILE A 67 -13.27 -4.04 8.14
CA ILE A 67 -12.04 -4.53 8.73
C ILE A 67 -12.10 -4.44 10.24
N TYR A 68 -11.93 -5.58 10.89
CA TYR A 68 -11.87 -5.73 12.33
C TYR A 68 -10.43 -5.78 12.77
N VAL A 69 -10.07 -4.96 13.74
CA VAL A 69 -8.72 -4.94 14.32
C VAL A 69 -8.81 -4.80 15.84
N PRO A 70 -7.78 -5.20 16.60
CA PRO A 70 -7.81 -5.10 18.05
C PRO A 70 -8.17 -3.69 18.52
N LYS A 71 -9.02 -3.59 19.56
CA LYS A 71 -9.62 -2.36 20.11
C LYS A 71 -10.72 -1.70 19.26
N PHE A 72 -10.87 -2.05 17.98
CA PHE A 72 -11.96 -1.58 17.11
C PHE A 72 -12.99 -2.70 16.89
N LYS A 73 -13.78 -2.99 17.94
CA LYS A 73 -14.71 -4.14 17.95
C LYS A 73 -15.87 -4.00 16.97
N GLU A 74 -16.32 -2.78 16.71
CA GLU A 74 -17.42 -2.50 15.77
C GLU A 74 -17.03 -2.70 14.29
N GLY A 75 -15.73 -2.83 14.02
CA GLY A 75 -15.19 -2.91 12.67
C GLY A 75 -15.21 -1.55 11.96
N ILE A 76 -14.28 -1.37 11.02
CA ILE A 76 -14.14 -0.14 10.23
C ILE A 76 -14.67 -0.44 8.83
N LYS A 77 -15.67 0.31 8.37
CA LYS A 77 -16.20 0.17 7.00
C LYS A 77 -15.12 0.51 5.98
N VAL A 78 -14.91 -0.37 5.01
CA VAL A 78 -13.90 -0.23 3.96
C VAL A 78 -14.48 -0.53 2.59
N ILE A 79 -13.93 0.12 1.57
CA ILE A 79 -14.22 -0.21 0.18
C ILE A 79 -13.17 -1.22 -0.26
N VAL A 80 -13.60 -2.48 -0.43
CA VAL A 80 -12.73 -3.57 -0.87
C VAL A 80 -12.65 -3.52 -2.40
N HIS A 81 -11.49 -3.09 -2.92
CA HIS A 81 -11.28 -2.88 -4.35
C HIS A 81 -10.96 -4.17 -5.13
N ARG A 82 -10.57 -5.24 -4.44
CA ARG A 82 -10.24 -6.57 -4.96
C ARG A 82 -10.66 -7.62 -3.95
N GLU A 83 -11.13 -8.76 -4.42
CA GLU A 83 -11.37 -9.93 -3.57
C GLU A 83 -10.08 -10.31 -2.83
N VAL A 84 -10.22 -10.53 -1.53
CA VAL A 84 -9.10 -10.89 -0.66
C VAL A 84 -9.07 -12.39 -0.52
N LYS A 85 -8.01 -13.01 -1.06
CA LYS A 85 -7.78 -14.46 -1.00
C LYS A 85 -6.78 -14.80 0.09
N GLY A 86 -6.98 -15.96 0.71
CA GLY A 86 -6.13 -16.46 1.79
C GLY A 86 -6.39 -15.79 3.14
N ASP A 87 -5.49 -16.07 4.08
CA ASP A 87 -5.61 -15.60 5.46
C ASP A 87 -5.14 -14.16 5.60
N VAL A 88 -5.91 -13.36 6.31
CA VAL A 88 -5.57 -11.97 6.61
C VAL A 88 -4.45 -11.92 7.66
N GLY A 89 -3.29 -11.45 7.24
CA GLY A 89 -2.15 -11.20 8.11
C GLY A 89 -2.08 -9.74 8.56
N LYS A 90 -0.92 -9.12 8.32
CA LYS A 90 -0.61 -7.77 8.76
C LYS A 90 -1.41 -6.71 8.01
N CYS A 91 -2.01 -5.78 8.73
CA CYS A 91 -2.75 -4.66 8.16
C CYS A 91 -2.08 -3.31 8.49
N THR A 92 -1.82 -2.49 7.47
CA THR A 92 -1.24 -1.14 7.63
C THR A 92 -2.26 -0.07 7.27
N PHE A 93 -2.66 0.74 8.24
CA PHE A 93 -3.54 1.87 8.05
C PHE A 93 -2.71 3.13 7.80
N PHE A 94 -3.09 3.94 6.82
CA PHE A 94 -2.38 5.17 6.53
C PHE A 94 -3.29 6.26 5.97
N LYS A 95 -2.93 7.51 6.27
CA LYS A 95 -3.60 8.71 5.78
C LYS A 95 -2.77 9.37 4.67
N THR A 96 -3.40 9.65 3.54
CA THR A 96 -2.76 10.40 2.45
C THR A 96 -2.71 11.90 2.76
N PRO A 97 -1.84 12.67 2.07
CA PRO A 97 -1.82 14.13 2.20
C PRO A 97 -3.15 14.80 1.87
N THR A 98 -4.00 14.16 1.07
CA THR A 98 -5.37 14.62 0.73
C THR A 98 -6.40 14.33 1.83
N GLY A 99 -5.99 13.73 2.95
CA GLY A 99 -6.87 13.45 4.08
C GLY A 99 -7.62 12.11 4.00
N ARG A 100 -7.45 11.36 2.91
CA ARG A 100 -8.10 10.05 2.71
C ARG A 100 -7.39 8.96 3.50
N TYR A 101 -8.16 8.02 4.02
CA TYR A 101 -7.66 6.87 4.77
C TYR A 101 -7.68 5.63 3.88
N PHE A 102 -6.62 4.84 3.98
CA PHE A 102 -6.47 3.57 3.27
C PHE A 102 -5.94 2.51 4.22
N VAL A 103 -6.21 1.26 3.88
CA VAL A 103 -5.64 0.09 4.53
C VAL A 103 -4.96 -0.80 3.50
N SER A 104 -3.72 -1.18 3.78
CA SER A 104 -3.01 -2.23 3.06
C SER A 104 -3.13 -3.51 3.87
N VAL A 105 -3.69 -4.55 3.26
CA VAL A 105 -3.92 -5.85 3.88
C VAL A 105 -2.93 -6.84 3.25
N LEU A 106 -2.05 -7.40 4.06
CA LEU A 106 -1.20 -8.51 3.66
C LEU A 106 -2.01 -9.79 3.82
N THR A 107 -2.07 -10.62 2.79
CA THR A 107 -2.66 -11.95 2.87
C THR A 107 -1.68 -13.04 2.50
N GLU A 108 -1.86 -14.19 3.13
CA GLU A 108 -1.11 -15.41 2.85
C GLU A 108 -2.06 -16.41 2.20
N GLU A 109 -1.78 -16.77 0.95
CA GLU A 109 -2.57 -17.71 0.16
C GLU A 109 -1.71 -18.93 -0.17
N GLN A 110 -2.28 -20.13 -0.01
CA GLN A 110 -1.64 -21.35 -0.46
C GLN A 110 -1.64 -21.37 -1.99
N TYR A 111 -0.46 -21.21 -2.58
CA TYR A 111 -0.28 -21.32 -4.02
C TYR A 111 -0.34 -22.79 -4.42
N GLN A 112 -1.31 -23.15 -5.26
CA GLN A 112 -1.36 -24.45 -5.92
C GLN A 112 -0.64 -24.33 -7.28
N PRO A 113 0.56 -24.92 -7.43
CA PRO A 113 1.25 -24.90 -8.71
C PRO A 113 0.45 -25.68 -9.74
N LYS A 114 0.32 -25.12 -10.94
CA LYS A 114 -0.18 -25.88 -12.08
C LYS A 114 0.85 -26.92 -12.50
N GLU A 115 0.37 -28.02 -13.08
CA GLU A 115 1.23 -29.04 -13.65
C GLU A 115 2.17 -28.43 -14.70
N LYS A 116 3.45 -28.83 -14.64
CA LYS A 116 4.45 -28.36 -15.60
C LYS A 116 4.20 -29.05 -16.93
N THR A 117 4.04 -28.26 -17.99
CA THR A 117 3.87 -28.78 -19.35
C THR A 117 5.17 -29.27 -19.99
N GLY A 118 6.32 -29.03 -19.35
CA GLY A 118 7.66 -29.34 -19.91
C GLY A 118 8.13 -28.38 -21.02
N ALA A 119 7.26 -27.47 -21.48
CA ALA A 119 7.60 -26.49 -22.50
C ALA A 119 8.51 -25.39 -21.93
N ALA A 120 9.55 -25.02 -22.69
CA ALA A 120 10.38 -23.86 -22.41
C ALA A 120 10.01 -22.73 -23.39
N CYS A 121 9.77 -21.53 -22.86
CA CYS A 121 9.46 -20.35 -23.65
C CYS A 121 10.44 -19.24 -23.30
N GLY A 122 11.16 -18.73 -24.31
CA GLY A 122 11.97 -17.52 -24.17
C GLY A 122 11.07 -16.29 -24.13
N ILE A 123 11.39 -15.32 -23.28
CA ILE A 123 10.67 -14.04 -23.20
C ILE A 123 11.68 -12.91 -23.41
N ASP A 124 11.53 -12.16 -24.50
CA ASP A 124 12.28 -10.93 -24.74
C ASP A 124 11.42 -9.71 -24.39
N VAL A 125 11.95 -8.76 -23.63
CA VAL A 125 11.22 -7.58 -23.13
C VAL A 125 11.72 -6.31 -23.82
N GLY A 126 10.80 -5.51 -24.37
CA GLY A 126 11.15 -4.42 -25.29
C GLY A 126 10.48 -3.08 -25.01
N LEU A 127 10.98 -2.04 -25.71
CA LEU A 127 10.40 -0.70 -25.69
C LEU A 127 9.20 -0.55 -26.63
N LYS A 128 9.20 -1.30 -27.74
CA LYS A 128 8.11 -1.31 -28.73
C LYS A 128 6.97 -2.22 -28.29
N ASP A 129 7.32 -3.46 -27.96
CA ASP A 129 6.44 -4.50 -27.44
C ASP A 129 6.89 -4.84 -26.01
N PHE A 130 5.94 -5.00 -25.09
CA PHE A 130 6.21 -5.25 -23.67
C PHE A 130 6.96 -6.57 -23.47
N ALA A 131 6.50 -7.61 -24.16
CA ALA A 131 7.13 -8.93 -24.17
C ALA A 131 6.88 -9.61 -25.52
N ILE A 132 7.86 -10.35 -26.01
CA ILE A 132 7.77 -11.21 -27.19
C ILE A 132 8.19 -12.61 -26.75
N THR A 133 7.35 -13.61 -27.03
CA THR A 133 7.69 -15.01 -26.75
C THR A 133 8.46 -15.63 -27.90
N SER A 134 9.25 -16.67 -27.63
CA SER A 134 9.90 -17.48 -28.67
C SER A 134 8.90 -18.07 -29.68
N ASP A 135 7.65 -18.25 -29.26
CA ASP A 135 6.55 -18.73 -30.10
C ASP A 135 5.93 -17.63 -30.97
N GLY A 136 6.53 -16.43 -31.00
CA GLY A 136 6.13 -15.31 -31.84
C GLY A 136 4.96 -14.47 -31.30
N VAL A 137 4.44 -14.78 -30.10
CA VAL A 137 3.36 -14.00 -29.47
C VAL A 137 3.91 -12.66 -28.98
N LYS A 138 3.23 -11.57 -29.33
CA LYS A 138 3.63 -10.21 -28.97
C LYS A 138 2.63 -9.59 -28.00
N PHE A 139 3.13 -9.15 -26.86
CA PHE A 139 2.37 -8.38 -25.87
C PHE A 139 2.66 -6.89 -26.08
N LYS A 140 1.62 -6.11 -26.38
CA LYS A 140 1.76 -4.68 -26.69
C LYS A 140 2.21 -3.87 -25.47
N ASN A 141 3.16 -2.95 -25.67
CA ASN A 141 3.49 -1.96 -24.65
C ASN A 141 2.47 -0.80 -24.69
N HIS A 142 1.61 -0.72 -23.68
CA HIS A 142 0.59 0.33 -23.57
C HIS A 142 1.15 1.72 -23.19
N LYS A 143 2.47 1.84 -22.93
CA LYS A 143 3.19 3.10 -22.63
C LYS A 143 2.53 3.99 -21.57
N HIS A 144 1.75 3.40 -20.66
CA HIS A 144 1.05 4.12 -19.59
C HIS A 144 2.01 4.97 -18.76
N THR A 145 3.18 4.41 -18.44
CA THR A 145 4.23 5.08 -17.66
C THR A 145 4.63 6.42 -18.28
N LYS A 146 4.87 6.46 -19.60
CA LYS A 146 5.30 7.69 -20.29
C LYS A 146 4.21 8.77 -20.30
N LYS A 147 2.93 8.39 -20.36
CA LYS A 147 1.80 9.32 -20.25
C LYS A 147 1.74 9.91 -18.84
N TYR A 148 1.71 9.04 -17.83
CA TYR A 148 1.57 9.46 -16.43
C TYR A 148 2.80 10.22 -15.91
N GLU A 149 4.00 9.90 -16.40
CA GLU A 149 5.22 10.64 -16.07
C GLU A 149 5.15 12.10 -16.53
N ARG A 150 4.67 12.35 -17.76
CA ARG A 150 4.45 13.71 -18.27
C ARG A 150 3.41 14.47 -17.45
N GLU A 151 2.30 13.83 -17.11
CA GLU A 151 1.27 14.43 -16.25
C GLU A 151 1.82 14.73 -14.85
N LEU A 152 2.55 13.78 -14.25
CA LEU A 152 3.19 13.93 -12.95
C LEU A 152 4.20 15.08 -12.96
N ALA A 153 5.04 15.21 -13.98
CA ALA A 153 5.99 16.32 -14.11
C ALA A 153 5.29 17.68 -14.22
N LYS A 154 4.20 17.77 -14.98
CA LYS A 154 3.37 18.99 -15.06
C LYS A 154 2.80 19.37 -13.71
N VAL A 155 2.19 18.42 -13.00
CA VAL A 155 1.59 18.63 -11.68
C VAL A 155 2.66 19.02 -10.65
N GLN A 156 3.84 18.38 -10.68
CA GLN A 156 4.95 18.73 -9.80
C GLN A 156 5.50 20.14 -10.07
N LYS A 157 5.65 20.55 -11.33
CA LYS A 157 6.06 21.91 -11.71
C LYS A 157 5.03 22.96 -11.29
N HIS A 158 3.75 22.64 -11.39
CA HIS A 158 2.69 23.52 -10.90
C HIS A 158 2.72 23.62 -9.37
N LEU A 159 2.89 22.49 -8.68
CA LEU A 159 2.99 22.44 -7.22
C LEU A 159 4.21 23.19 -6.67
N SER A 160 5.37 23.12 -7.34
CA SER A 160 6.59 23.81 -6.88
C SER A 160 6.47 25.33 -6.90
N ARG A 161 5.58 25.87 -7.75
CA ARG A 161 5.28 27.31 -7.83
C ARG A 161 4.29 27.78 -6.76
N LYS A 162 3.62 26.87 -6.05
CA LYS A 162 2.64 27.21 -5.01
C LYS A 162 3.30 27.40 -3.65
N GLN A 163 2.87 28.43 -2.92
CA GLN A 163 3.33 28.66 -1.55
C GLN A 163 2.80 27.54 -0.63
N LYS A 164 3.73 26.91 0.08
CA LYS A 164 3.46 25.81 1.01
C LYS A 164 2.57 26.29 2.15
N GLY A 165 1.36 25.73 2.24
CA GLY A 165 0.36 26.09 3.25
C GLY A 165 -0.82 26.94 2.74
N SER A 166 -0.79 27.37 1.47
CA SER A 166 -1.94 28.02 0.84
C SER A 166 -3.10 27.03 0.59
N ASN A 167 -4.34 27.50 0.70
CA ASN A 167 -5.56 26.72 0.50
C ASN A 167 -5.70 26.08 -0.91
N SER A 168 -4.84 26.45 -1.87
CA SER A 168 -4.85 25.98 -3.26
C SER A 168 -4.11 24.64 -3.49
N ILE A 169 -3.54 24.01 -2.46
CA ILE A 169 -2.78 22.74 -2.59
C ILE A 169 -3.69 21.49 -2.54
N SER A 170 -4.96 21.61 -2.10
CA SER A 170 -5.80 20.47 -1.70
C SER A 170 -6.69 19.85 -2.81
N GLY A 171 -6.64 20.30 -4.06
CA GLY A 171 -7.61 19.85 -5.07
C GLY A 171 -7.03 19.58 -6.44
N SER A 172 -6.74 18.31 -6.76
CA SER A 172 -6.74 17.78 -8.13
C SER A 172 -6.47 16.27 -8.11
N SER A 173 -7.47 15.46 -7.73
CA SER A 173 -7.51 14.02 -8.01
C SER A 173 -8.97 13.56 -8.03
N SER A 174 -9.78 14.17 -8.89
CA SER A 174 -11.04 13.60 -9.35
C SER A 174 -10.82 12.98 -10.74
N ASN A 175 -11.34 11.76 -10.89
CA ASN A 175 -11.58 10.99 -12.11
C ASN A 175 -10.41 10.31 -12.86
N SER A 176 -10.35 8.98 -12.72
CA SER A 176 -10.42 8.03 -13.85
C SER A 176 -10.41 6.58 -13.35
N ALA A 177 -11.56 6.12 -12.85
CA ALA A 177 -11.87 4.69 -12.83
C ALA A 177 -12.92 4.44 -13.92
N SER A 178 -12.47 4.30 -15.16
CA SER A 178 -13.31 3.80 -16.25
C SER A 178 -13.52 2.30 -16.03
N ASN A 179 -14.71 1.93 -15.59
CA ASN A 179 -15.20 0.55 -15.54
C ASN A 179 -15.47 0.05 -16.98
N PRO A 180 -14.79 -1.00 -17.49
CA PRO A 180 -15.20 -1.58 -18.76
C PRO A 180 -16.45 -2.45 -18.52
N LYS A 181 -17.59 -1.99 -19.05
CA LYS A 181 -18.83 -2.77 -19.14
C LYS A 181 -18.55 -4.13 -19.80
N GLY A 182 -19.01 -5.19 -19.16
CA GLY A 182 -19.09 -6.53 -19.75
C GLY A 182 -19.95 -6.49 -21.01
N LYS A 183 -19.45 -7.11 -22.09
CA LYS A 183 -20.27 -7.53 -23.20
C LYS A 183 -20.75 -8.93 -22.89
N SER A 184 -22.06 -9.06 -22.68
CA SER A 184 -22.79 -10.30 -22.90
C SER A 184 -22.69 -10.66 -24.38
N SER A 185 -22.26 -11.88 -24.68
CA SER A 185 -22.52 -12.53 -25.95
C SER A 185 -23.31 -13.79 -25.65
N ALA A 186 -24.61 -13.71 -25.94
CA ALA A 186 -25.44 -14.88 -26.18
C ALA A 186 -25.08 -15.40 -27.58
N SER A 187 -24.74 -16.69 -27.66
CA SER A 187 -25.00 -17.64 -28.74
C SER A 187 -24.55 -19.01 -28.25
#